data_AF-A0A843KFD8-F1
#
_entry.id   AF-A0A843KFD8-F1
#
_cell.length_a   1.000
_cell.length_b   1.000
_cell.length_c   1.000
_cell.angle_alpha   90.00
_cell.angle_beta   90.00
_cell.angle_gamma   90.00
#
_symmetry.space_group_name_H-M   'P 1'
#
loop_
_entity.id
_entity.type
_entity.pdbx_description
1 polymer ?
#
loop_
_entity_poly.entity_id
_entity_poly.type
_entity_poly.pdbx_seq_one_letter_code
_entity_poly.pdbx_strand_id
1 'polypeptide(L)'
;VTWQEQNIWLIVPLCIGALTFFIAAIGESERIPFDLPEAEAELVEGWATEYGDVRWGLQMASNYFRAYILSGLFTMLFLGGWAGPEFIWAEAWYLAKTFVVFFFFIWVRAATVRIRTDQILKLGWRRLLPLAVINLLIAVALKVAGVF
;
A
#
# COMPACT_ATOMS: atom_id res chain seq x y z
N VAL A 1 -12.90 -11.17 4.71
CA VAL A 1 -12.66 -11.06 6.17
C VAL A 1 -13.15 -12.28 6.92
N THR A 2 -14.39 -12.76 6.73
CA THR A 2 -14.94 -13.96 7.39
C THR A 2 -14.05 -15.21 7.28
N TRP A 3 -13.46 -15.46 6.11
CA TRP A 3 -12.49 -16.56 5.94
C TRP A 3 -11.22 -16.40 6.80
N GLN A 4 -10.74 -15.15 6.96
CA GLN A 4 -9.55 -14.83 7.77
C GLN A 4 -9.81 -14.91 9.28
N GLU A 5 -11.07 -14.75 9.71
CA GLU A 5 -11.49 -14.94 11.10
C GLU A 5 -11.44 -16.42 11.50
N GLN A 6 -11.84 -17.30 10.59
CA GLN A 6 -11.97 -18.74 10.86
C GLN A 6 -10.66 -19.51 10.68
N ASN A 7 -9.80 -19.05 9.77
CA ASN A 7 -8.57 -19.75 9.39
C ASN A 7 -7.34 -18.98 9.86
N ILE A 8 -6.68 -18.29 8.93
CA ILE A 8 -5.40 -17.62 9.16
C ILE A 8 -5.41 -16.31 8.37
N TRP A 9 -4.66 -15.32 8.84
CA TRP A 9 -4.46 -14.08 8.09
C TRP A 9 -3.77 -14.35 6.77
N LEU A 10 -4.27 -13.71 5.70
CA LEU A 10 -3.77 -13.90 4.32
C LEU A 10 -2.32 -13.48 4.15
N ILE A 11 -1.76 -12.68 5.07
CA ILE A 11 -0.34 -12.35 5.07
C ILE A 11 0.55 -13.60 5.12
N VAL A 12 0.15 -14.67 5.80
CA VAL A 12 0.96 -15.88 5.98
C VAL A 12 1.04 -16.75 4.70
N PRO A 13 -0.08 -17.15 4.07
CA PRO A 13 -0.03 -17.92 2.83
C PRO A 13 0.41 -17.08 1.62
N LEU A 14 0.13 -15.76 1.62
CA LEU A 14 0.40 -14.86 0.51
C LEU A 14 1.41 -13.77 0.88
N CYS A 15 2.50 -14.13 1.58
CA CYS A 15 3.59 -13.21 1.94
C CYS A 15 4.13 -12.43 0.74
N ILE A 16 4.31 -13.11 -0.40
CA ILE A 16 4.82 -12.49 -1.63
C ILE A 16 3.85 -11.44 -2.14
N GLY A 17 2.55 -11.75 -2.16
CA GLY A 17 1.48 -10.82 -2.54
C GLY A 17 1.37 -9.62 -1.59
N ALA A 18 1.56 -9.83 -0.29
CA ALA A 18 1.57 -8.75 0.69
C ALA A 18 2.71 -7.77 0.43
N LEU A 19 3.93 -8.28 0.20
CA LEU A 19 5.09 -7.46 -0.09
C LEU A 19 4.97 -6.71 -1.43
N THR A 20 4.52 -7.39 -2.49
CA THR A 20 4.33 -6.74 -3.79
C THR A 20 3.24 -5.67 -3.72
N PHE A 21 2.13 -5.93 -3.04
CA PHE A 21 1.08 -4.95 -2.82
C PHE A 21 1.60 -3.75 -2.02
N PHE A 22 2.34 -3.99 -0.93
CA PHE A 22 2.87 -2.92 -0.10
C PHE A 22 3.83 -2.01 -0.88
N ILE A 23 4.76 -2.58 -1.65
CA ILE A 23 5.69 -1.80 -2.49
C ILE A 23 4.93 -1.05 -3.59
N ALA A 24 3.94 -1.68 -4.24
CA ALA A 24 3.12 -1.03 -5.25
C ALA A 24 2.29 0.11 -4.67
N ALA A 25 1.76 -0.05 -3.46
CA ALA A 25 0.99 0.98 -2.77
C ALA A 25 1.86 2.18 -2.36
N ILE A 26 3.15 1.97 -2.02
CA ILE A 26 4.10 3.08 -1.83
C ILE A 26 4.34 3.80 -3.18
N GLY A 27 4.43 3.04 -4.28
CA GLY A 27 4.55 3.59 -5.62
C GLY A 27 3.38 4.49 -6.01
N GLU A 28 2.16 4.03 -5.79
CA GLU A 28 0.91 4.76 -6.08
C GLU A 28 0.73 6.00 -5.20
N SER A 29 1.36 6.03 -4.02
CA SER A 29 1.29 7.19 -3.14
C SER A 29 2.07 8.40 -3.68
N GLU A 30 2.88 8.25 -4.73
CA GLU A 30 3.69 9.33 -5.33
C GLU A 30 4.52 10.07 -4.27
N ARG A 31 5.15 9.30 -3.38
CA ARG A 31 6.02 9.81 -2.32
C ARG A 31 7.35 9.09 -2.34
N ILE A 32 8.37 9.74 -1.77
CA ILE A 32 9.69 9.16 -1.54
C ILE A 32 9.53 7.73 -1.00
N PRO A 33 10.06 6.70 -1.71
CA PRO A 33 11.09 6.75 -2.75
C PRO A 33 10.59 6.88 -4.22
N PHE A 34 9.29 6.76 -4.47
CA PHE A 34 8.65 6.76 -5.80
C PHE A 34 8.03 8.12 -6.14
N ASP A 35 8.86 9.15 -6.15
CA ASP A 35 8.43 10.56 -6.19
C ASP A 35 8.44 11.13 -7.62
N LEU A 36 7.76 10.45 -8.54
CA LEU A 36 7.73 10.75 -9.98
C LEU A 36 7.22 12.17 -10.34
N PRO A 37 6.19 12.73 -9.66
CA PRO A 37 5.69 14.06 -9.98
C PRO A 37 6.55 15.19 -9.42
N GLU A 38 7.32 14.92 -8.36
CA GLU A 38 8.10 15.93 -7.63
C GLU A 38 9.57 16.00 -8.13
N ALA A 39 10.06 14.96 -8.82
CA ALA A 39 11.47 14.80 -9.18
C ALA A 39 11.70 14.58 -10.69
N GLU A 40 12.34 15.59 -11.30
CA GLU A 40 13.22 15.49 -12.48
C GLU A 40 12.58 15.49 -13.89
N ALA A 41 12.02 16.63 -14.34
CA ALA A 41 12.33 17.22 -15.68
C ALA A 41 11.50 18.48 -16.05
N GLU A 42 10.34 18.71 -15.44
CA GLU A 42 9.51 19.87 -15.77
C GLU A 42 9.35 20.82 -14.58
N LEU A 43 9.45 22.11 -14.89
CA LEU A 43 9.37 23.26 -14.02
C LEU A 43 8.17 23.17 -13.07
N VAL A 44 8.46 23.11 -11.76
CA VAL A 44 7.52 23.47 -10.70
C VAL A 44 6.34 22.49 -10.58
N GLU A 45 6.07 21.92 -9.39
CA GLU A 45 4.86 21.11 -9.16
C GLU A 45 3.62 21.89 -9.65
N GLY A 46 3.09 21.53 -10.82
CA GLY A 46 2.12 22.38 -11.53
C GLY A 46 0.89 22.66 -10.68
N TRP A 47 0.32 21.62 -10.07
CA TRP A 47 -0.78 21.78 -9.12
C TRP A 47 -0.37 22.52 -7.84
N ALA A 48 0.87 22.41 -7.36
CA ALA A 48 1.27 23.11 -6.16
C ALA A 48 1.50 24.62 -6.38
N THR A 49 1.63 25.05 -7.64
CA THR A 49 1.94 26.44 -8.00
C THR A 49 0.86 27.14 -8.80
N GLU A 50 -0.04 26.38 -9.44
CA GLU A 50 -1.27 26.89 -10.04
C GLU A 50 -2.39 27.09 -9.00
N TYR A 51 -2.38 26.31 -7.91
CA TYR A 51 -3.41 26.39 -6.86
C TYR A 51 -2.85 27.03 -5.58
N GLY A 52 -3.57 28.03 -5.06
CA GLY A 52 -3.30 28.67 -3.77
C GLY A 52 -4.27 28.26 -2.66
N ASP A 53 -3.94 28.67 -1.43
CA ASP A 53 -4.74 28.56 -0.21
C ASP A 53 -5.42 27.20 0.00
N VAL A 54 -6.75 27.18 -0.01
CA VAL A 54 -7.57 26.00 0.28
C VAL A 54 -7.48 24.96 -0.83
N ARG A 55 -7.32 25.38 -2.09
CA ARG A 55 -7.23 24.43 -3.22
C ARG A 55 -5.94 23.62 -3.16
N TRP A 56 -4.84 24.28 -2.80
CA TRP A 56 -3.58 23.61 -2.50
C TRP A 56 -3.73 22.63 -1.33
N GLY A 57 -4.35 23.07 -0.24
CA GLY A 57 -4.57 22.25 0.95
C GLY A 57 -5.40 20.99 0.68
N LEU A 58 -6.44 21.10 -0.14
CA LEU A 58 -7.29 19.96 -0.54
C LEU A 58 -6.53 18.96 -1.41
N GLN A 59 -5.71 19.44 -2.34
CA GLN A 59 -4.90 18.57 -3.20
C GLN A 59 -3.84 17.82 -2.37
N MET A 60 -3.20 18.50 -1.42
CA MET A 60 -2.25 17.88 -0.49
C MET A 60 -2.96 16.84 0.40
N ALA A 61 -4.14 17.17 0.94
CA ALA A 61 -4.94 16.23 1.72
C ALA A 61 -5.31 14.99 0.92
N SER A 62 -5.70 15.14 -0.35
CA SER A 62 -6.01 14.03 -1.26
C SER A 62 -4.84 13.05 -1.40
N ASN A 63 -3.61 13.55 -1.52
CA ASN A 63 -2.41 12.70 -1.59
C ASN A 63 -2.19 11.88 -0.32
N TYR A 64 -2.44 12.46 0.86
CA TYR A 64 -2.37 11.72 2.12
C TYR A 64 -3.54 10.75 2.31
N PHE A 65 -4.74 11.12 1.86
CA PHE A 65 -5.89 10.21 1.87
C PHE A 65 -5.64 8.99 0.98
N ARG A 66 -5.00 9.15 -0.17
CA ARG A 66 -4.62 8.02 -1.04
C ARG A 66 -3.75 7.00 -0.31
N ALA A 67 -2.70 7.47 0.37
CA ALA A 67 -1.82 6.62 1.17
C ALA A 67 -2.57 5.94 2.33
N TYR A 68 -3.49 6.66 2.98
CA TYR A 68 -4.31 6.12 4.07
C TYR A 68 -5.30 5.05 3.59
N ILE A 69 -5.99 5.29 2.47
CA ILE A 69 -6.92 4.33 1.85
C ILE A 69 -6.16 3.06 1.43
N LEU A 70 -4.98 3.19 0.83
CA LEU A 70 -4.14 2.05 0.47
C LEU A 70 -3.68 1.25 1.69
N SER A 71 -3.32 1.93 2.79
CA SER A 71 -3.01 1.29 4.08
C SER A 71 -4.22 0.53 4.64
N GLY A 72 -5.42 1.10 4.49
CA GLY A 72 -6.68 0.47 4.86
C GLY A 72 -6.99 -0.76 4.03
N LEU A 73 -6.72 -0.71 2.72
CA LEU A 73 -6.91 -1.82 1.80
C LEU A 73 -5.94 -2.96 2.10
N PHE A 74 -4.68 -2.65 2.38
CA PHE A 74 -3.69 -3.63 2.84
C PHE A 74 -4.16 -4.34 4.13
N THR A 75 -4.69 -3.57 5.08
CA THR A 75 -5.20 -4.09 6.36
C THR A 75 -6.40 -5.03 6.14
N MET A 76 -7.35 -4.66 5.26
CA MET A 76 -8.48 -5.54 4.92
C MET A 76 -8.03 -6.82 4.24
N LEU A 77 -7.12 -6.72 3.27
CA LEU A 77 -6.72 -7.87 2.45
C LEU A 77 -5.78 -8.82 3.19
N PHE A 78 -4.81 -8.33 3.95
CA PHE A 78 -3.74 -9.19 4.49
C PHE A 78 -3.78 -9.37 6.01
N LEU A 79 -4.25 -8.38 6.76
CA LEU A 79 -4.21 -8.37 8.24
C LEU A 79 -5.56 -8.70 8.90
N GLY A 80 -6.45 -9.38 8.17
CA GLY A 80 -7.74 -9.82 8.69
C GLY A 80 -8.76 -8.71 8.91
N GLY A 81 -8.55 -7.49 8.38
CA GLY A 81 -9.52 -6.39 8.49
C GLY A 81 -9.97 -6.13 9.93
N TRP A 82 -11.28 -6.22 10.15
CA TRP A 82 -11.95 -6.02 11.44
C TRP A 82 -11.88 -7.21 12.40
N ALA A 83 -11.32 -8.36 11.98
CA ALA A 83 -11.10 -9.51 12.84
C ALA A 83 -10.15 -9.16 13.99
N GLY A 84 -10.67 -9.16 15.22
CA GLY A 84 -9.96 -8.74 16.41
C GLY A 84 -10.53 -9.34 17.69
N PRO A 85 -9.85 -9.12 18.83
CA PRO A 85 -10.37 -9.54 20.12
C PRO A 85 -11.75 -8.93 20.39
N GLU A 86 -12.71 -9.73 20.87
CA GLU A 86 -14.10 -9.31 21.14
C GLU A 86 -14.22 -8.14 22.13
N PHE A 87 -13.14 -7.82 22.85
CA PHE A 87 -13.08 -6.73 23.83
C PHE A 87 -13.03 -5.33 23.19
N ILE A 88 -12.65 -5.20 21.92
CA ILE A 88 -12.50 -3.91 21.22
C ILE A 88 -13.57 -3.80 20.12
N TRP A 89 -14.17 -2.61 19.95
CA TRP A 89 -15.04 -2.36 18.80
C TRP A 89 -14.34 -2.68 17.48
N ALA A 90 -15.00 -3.45 16.62
CA ALA A 90 -14.41 -4.01 15.40
C ALA A 90 -13.86 -2.92 14.46
N GLU A 91 -14.56 -1.79 14.38
CA GLU A 91 -14.17 -0.61 13.60
C GLU A 91 -12.94 0.07 14.19
N ALA A 92 -12.87 0.21 15.52
CA ALA A 92 -11.73 0.81 16.21
C ALA A 92 -10.46 -0.04 16.02
N TRP A 93 -10.60 -1.36 16.03
CA TRP A 93 -9.50 -2.29 15.78
C TRP A 93 -8.98 -2.19 14.33
N TYR A 94 -9.88 -2.12 13.36
CA TYR A 94 -9.51 -1.91 11.96
C TYR A 94 -8.78 -0.57 11.75
N LEU A 95 -9.29 0.52 12.35
CA LEU A 95 -8.66 1.83 12.27
C LEU A 95 -7.28 1.83 12.94
N ALA A 96 -7.13 1.18 14.09
CA ALA A 96 -5.85 1.06 14.77
C ALA A 96 -4.81 0.31 13.92
N LYS A 97 -5.17 -0.84 13.33
CA LYS A 97 -4.28 -1.57 12.41
C LYS A 97 -3.92 -0.73 11.18
N THR A 98 -4.90 -0.05 10.60
CA THR A 98 -4.70 0.82 9.44
C THR A 98 -3.74 1.95 9.78
N PHE A 99 -3.87 2.53 10.97
CA PHE A 99 -2.94 3.55 11.47
C PHE A 99 -1.52 3.01 11.65
N VAL A 100 -1.36 1.79 12.15
CA VAL A 100 -0.04 1.13 12.24
C VAL A 100 0.56 0.94 10.85
N VAL A 101 -0.20 0.45 9.87
CA VAL A 101 0.29 0.30 8.49
C VAL A 101 0.65 1.67 7.90
N PHE A 102 -0.17 2.68 8.10
CA PHE A 102 0.10 4.04 7.65
C PHE A 102 1.35 4.64 8.32
N PHE A 103 1.60 4.34 9.59
CA PHE A 103 2.84 4.70 10.27
C PHE A 103 4.05 4.05 9.60
N PHE A 104 3.96 2.78 9.19
CA PHE A 104 5.03 2.13 8.40
C PHE A 104 5.25 2.83 7.05
N PHE A 105 4.20 3.30 6.36
CA PHE A 105 4.36 4.10 5.15
C PHE A 105 5.18 5.38 5.40
N ILE A 106 4.86 6.10 6.47
CA ILE A 106 5.60 7.31 6.87
C ILE A 106 7.04 6.95 7.23
N TRP A 107 7.25 5.83 7.93
CA TRP A 107 8.59 5.39 8.30
C TRP A 107 9.44 5.04 7.08
N VAL A 108 8.89 4.34 6.09
CA VAL A 108 9.60 4.05 4.83
C VAL A 108 9.98 5.33 4.11
N ARG A 109 9.09 6.33 4.06
CA ARG A 109 9.39 7.66 3.52
C ARG A 109 10.59 8.31 4.23
N ALA A 110 10.66 8.20 5.56
CA ALA A 110 11.76 8.78 6.33
C ALA A 110 13.08 8.00 6.19
N ALA A 111 13.00 6.67 5.98
CA ALA A 111 14.15 5.77 5.94
C ALA A 111 14.77 5.61 4.55
N THR A 112 14.06 5.96 3.47
CA THR A 112 14.51 5.72 2.09
C THR A 112 14.94 7.00 1.38
N VAL A 113 15.94 6.86 0.51
CA VAL A 113 16.38 7.93 -0.38
C VAL A 113 15.57 7.85 -1.67
N ARG A 114 15.40 9.00 -2.33
CA ARG A 114 14.76 9.11 -3.65
C ARG A 114 15.43 8.19 -4.67
N ILE A 115 14.60 7.52 -5.48
CA ILE A 115 15.02 6.60 -6.54
C ILE A 115 14.70 7.24 -7.89
N ARG A 116 15.60 7.11 -8.87
CA ARG A 116 15.40 7.64 -10.23
C ARG A 116 14.27 6.90 -10.95
N THR A 117 13.48 7.63 -11.75
CA THR A 117 12.36 7.13 -12.56
C THR A 117 12.66 5.85 -13.35
N ASP A 118 13.82 5.77 -14.01
CA ASP A 118 14.21 4.57 -14.76
C ASP A 118 14.35 3.32 -13.88
N GLN A 119 14.82 3.49 -12.63
CA GLN A 119 14.97 2.41 -11.67
C GLN A 119 13.60 1.99 -11.11
N ILE A 120 12.67 2.93 -10.95
CA ILE A 120 11.28 2.68 -10.57
C ILE A 120 10.60 1.81 -11.63
N LEU A 121 10.70 2.21 -12.90
CA LEU A 121 10.11 1.46 -14.01
C LEU A 121 10.71 0.05 -14.10
N LYS A 122 12.03 -0.07 -13.95
CA LYS A 122 12.72 -1.37 -13.92
C LYS A 122 12.29 -2.23 -12.73
N LEU A 123 12.04 -1.65 -11.56
CA LEU A 123 11.52 -2.38 -10.40
C LEU A 123 10.10 -2.91 -10.68
N GLY A 124 9.22 -2.05 -11.19
CA GLY A 124 7.85 -2.40 -11.56
C GLY A 124 7.79 -3.55 -12.56
N TRP A 125 8.43 -3.35 -13.72
CA TRP A 125 8.35 -4.31 -14.82
C TRP A 125 9.20 -5.57 -14.62
N ARG A 126 10.40 -5.44 -14.07
CA ARG A 126 11.33 -6.58 -13.96
C ARG A 126 11.13 -7.41 -12.70
N ARG A 127 10.57 -6.83 -11.63
CA ARG A 127 10.43 -7.52 -10.34
C ARG A 127 8.99 -7.61 -9.88
N LEU A 128 8.28 -6.49 -9.74
CA LEU A 128 6.95 -6.48 -9.13
C LEU A 128 5.90 -7.23 -9.97
N LEU A 129 5.87 -7.01 -11.29
CA LEU A 129 4.94 -7.70 -12.19
C LEU A 129 5.13 -9.23 -12.19
N PRO A 130 6.35 -9.78 -12.43
CA PRO A 130 6.57 -11.22 -12.32
C PRO A 130 6.21 -11.80 -10.95
N LEU A 131 6.56 -11.09 -9.86
CA LEU A 131 6.22 -11.53 -8.50
C LEU A 131 4.70 -11.56 -8.26
N ALA A 132 3.95 -10.60 -8.80
CA ALA A 132 2.50 -10.59 -8.72
C ALA A 132 1.89 -11.80 -9.46
N VAL A 133 2.43 -12.15 -10.63
CA VAL A 133 2.00 -13.35 -11.38
C VAL A 133 2.31 -14.62 -10.60
N ILE A 134 3.51 -14.74 -10.03
CA ILE A 134 3.89 -15.89 -9.18
C ILE A 134 2.95 -16.00 -7.98
N ASN A 135 2.64 -14.89 -7.31
CA ASN A 135 1.69 -14.88 -6.21
C ASN A 135 0.30 -15.36 -6.63
N LEU A 136 -0.17 -14.96 -7.82
CA LEU A 136 -1.44 -15.42 -8.36
C LEU A 136 -1.43 -16.94 -8.59
N LEU A 137 -0.34 -17.49 -9.14
CA LEU A 137 -0.18 -18.94 -9.31
C LEU A 137 -0.19 -19.68 -7.95
N ILE A 138 0.48 -19.13 -6.94
CA ILE A 138 0.46 -19.68 -5.57
C ILE A 138 -0.96 -19.66 -5.00
N ALA A 139 -1.69 -18.55 -5.15
CA ALA A 139 -3.07 -18.45 -4.69
C ALA A 139 -3.99 -19.49 -5.37
N VAL A 140 -3.82 -19.70 -6.68
CA VAL A 140 -4.56 -20.73 -7.43
C VAL A 140 -4.19 -22.13 -6.95
N ALA A 141 -2.90 -22.42 -6.77
CA ALA A 141 -2.43 -23.72 -6.31
C ALA A 141 -2.96 -24.05 -4.90
N LEU A 142 -2.94 -23.10 -3.98
CA LEU A 142 -3.48 -23.26 -2.62
C LEU A 142 -5.00 -23.49 -2.63
N LYS A 143 -5.72 -22.82 -3.54
CA LYS A 143 -7.16 -23.06 -3.72
C LYS A 143 -7.44 -24.46 -4.26
N VAL A 144 -6.67 -24.92 -5.22
CA VAL A 144 -6.79 -26.30 -5.76
C VAL A 144 -6.43 -27.36 -4.71
N ALA A 145 -5.47 -27.06 -3.83
CA ALA A 145 -5.09 -27.92 -2.73
C ALA A 145 -6.14 -27.97 -1.57
N GLY A 146 -7.23 -27.20 -1.67
CA GLY A 146 -8.29 -27.16 -0.66
C GLY A 146 -7.92 -26.40 0.62
N VAL A 147 -6.87 -25.57 0.57
CA VAL A 147 -6.48 -24.69 1.69
C VAL A 147 -7.40 -23.46 1.78
N PHE A 148 -8.00 -23.06 0.65
CA PHE A 148 -8.94 -21.93 0.53
C PHE A 148 -10.35 -22.38 0.17
#